data_AF-A0A9Q3Q7K4-F1
#
_entry.id   AF-A0A9Q3Q7K4-F1
#
_cell.length_a   1.000
_cell.length_b   1.000
_cell.length_c   1.000
_cell.angle_alpha   90.00
_cell.angle_beta   90.00
_cell.angle_gamma   90.00
#
_symmetry.space_group_name_H-M   'P 1'
#
loop_
_entity.id
_entity.type
_entity.pdbx_description
1 polymer ?
#
loop_
_entity_poly.entity_id
_entity_poly.type
_entity_poly.pdbx_seq_one_letter_code
_entity_poly.pdbx_strand_id
1 'polypeptide(L)'
;MEAWPITFKISCLGFPSYHSVALESERTLEMNIIATFIDLIMTGTNIWGWEGQNVLHHKRGMMSPYLIKNLTGYPLKVLEESEDKFRKGKEYLVEDGKRIPWQFKDWKLMRESVMSPTQSKLRIVLDGARWEAVSGISVVRESDEVYPLRPSLDEVTHCLLCDVAIQDTVNEVTFWSTFQVQNNTSLPIEMCVVDDAGSIICQPYNIVPGSLFSVPIEAAYHQRIKIWPDHQFSHRNFYNRDC
;
A
#
# COMPACT_ATOMS: atom_id res chain seq x y z
N MET A 1 -12.50 -44.73 -5.24
CA MET A 1 -11.05 -44.68 -5.51
C MET A 1 -10.40 -45.73 -4.63
N GLU A 2 -9.72 -46.68 -5.24
CA GLU A 2 -8.96 -47.69 -4.51
C GLU A 2 -7.69 -47.05 -3.96
N ALA A 3 -7.31 -47.34 -2.71
CA ALA A 3 -6.11 -46.77 -2.11
C ALA A 3 -4.87 -47.33 -2.81
N TRP A 4 -3.97 -46.46 -3.27
CA TRP A 4 -2.70 -46.87 -3.86
C TRP A 4 -1.74 -47.32 -2.74
N PRO A 5 -1.32 -48.60 -2.71
CA PRO A 5 -0.46 -49.08 -1.64
C PRO A 5 0.98 -48.59 -1.86
N ILE A 6 1.49 -47.84 -0.88
CA ILE A 6 2.86 -47.32 -0.87
C ILE A 6 3.58 -47.90 0.34
N THR A 7 4.78 -48.44 0.13
CA THR A 7 5.65 -48.90 1.22
C THR A 7 6.84 -47.95 1.35
N PHE A 8 7.04 -47.44 2.56
CA PHE A 8 8.19 -46.62 2.93
C PHE A 8 9.24 -47.46 3.65
N LYS A 9 10.45 -47.50 3.11
CA LYS A 9 11.61 -48.16 3.75
C LYS A 9 12.65 -47.10 4.07
N ILE A 10 12.95 -46.94 5.36
CA ILE A 10 13.98 -46.03 5.85
C ILE A 10 15.06 -46.90 6.50
N SER A 11 16.28 -46.83 5.98
CA SER A 11 17.43 -47.51 6.59
C SER A 11 18.52 -46.51 6.92
N CYS A 12 18.97 -46.56 8.17
CA CYS A 12 20.12 -45.82 8.66
C CYS A 12 21.28 -46.81 8.80
N LEU A 13 22.32 -46.66 8.00
CA LEU A 13 23.48 -47.55 8.01
C LEU A 13 24.76 -46.79 8.37
N GLY A 14 25.51 -47.35 9.31
CA GLY A 14 26.92 -47.04 9.58
C GLY A 14 27.23 -45.75 10.33
N PHE A 15 28.48 -45.66 10.77
CA PHE A 15 29.16 -44.44 11.22
C PHE A 15 30.18 -44.06 10.13
N PRO A 16 30.10 -42.87 9.49
CA PRO A 16 29.10 -41.80 9.63
C PRO A 16 27.72 -42.17 9.03
N SER A 17 26.65 -41.61 9.59
CA SER A 17 25.26 -41.99 9.29
C SER A 17 24.84 -41.66 7.85
N TYR A 18 24.62 -42.69 7.04
CA TYR A 18 23.97 -42.57 5.74
C TYR A 18 22.48 -42.93 5.89
N HIS A 19 21.61 -42.00 5.48
CA HIS A 19 20.16 -42.20 5.47
C HIS A 19 19.71 -42.51 4.06
N SER A 20 19.24 -43.72 3.81
CA SER A 20 18.62 -44.08 2.54
C SER A 20 17.12 -44.27 2.74
N VAL A 21 16.34 -43.55 1.94
CA VAL A 21 14.88 -43.67 1.90
C VAL A 21 14.50 -44.28 0.56
N ALA A 22 13.85 -45.44 0.59
CA ALA A 22 13.31 -46.10 -0.59
C ALA A 22 11.78 -46.11 -0.50
N LEU A 23 11.14 -45.74 -1.61
CA LEU A 23 9.69 -45.75 -1.79
C LEU A 23 9.37 -46.79 -2.86
N GLU A 24 8.54 -47.76 -2.51
CA GLU A 24 8.22 -48.90 -3.36
C GLU A 24 6.71 -49.10 -3.42
N SER A 25 6.18 -49.41 -4.61
CA SER A 25 4.78 -49.75 -4.81
C SER A 25 4.68 -50.88 -5.82
N GLU A 26 3.77 -51.82 -5.55
CA GLU A 26 3.51 -52.99 -6.39
C GLU A 26 2.50 -52.70 -7.51
N ARG A 27 1.90 -51.50 -7.53
CA ARG A 27 0.87 -51.11 -8.51
C ARG A 27 1.25 -49.83 -9.24
N THR A 28 0.95 -49.77 -10.54
CA THR A 28 1.14 -48.57 -11.36
C THR A 28 0.21 -47.45 -10.89
N LEU A 29 0.78 -46.27 -10.70
CA LEU A 29 0.05 -45.06 -10.33
C LEU A 29 -0.47 -44.38 -11.60
N GLU A 30 -1.79 -44.30 -11.75
CA GLU A 30 -2.45 -43.51 -12.80
C GLU A 30 -2.98 -42.21 -12.20
N MET A 31 -2.43 -41.06 -12.62
CA MET A 31 -2.86 -39.74 -12.16
C MET A 31 -3.28 -38.87 -13.34
N ASN A 32 -4.48 -38.30 -13.26
CA ASN A 32 -4.91 -37.22 -14.14
C ASN A 32 -4.58 -35.89 -13.49
N ILE A 33 -3.58 -35.20 -14.05
CA ILE A 33 -3.14 -33.90 -13.58
C ILE A 33 -3.72 -32.82 -14.51
N ILE A 34 -4.41 -31.84 -13.94
CA ILE A 34 -4.97 -30.69 -14.68
C ILE A 34 -3.90 -29.60 -14.78
N ALA A 35 -3.86 -28.87 -15.89
CA ALA A 35 -2.91 -27.77 -16.11
C ALA A 35 -2.95 -26.71 -14.99
N THR A 36 -4.12 -26.40 -14.44
CA THR A 36 -4.27 -25.46 -13.30
C THR A 36 -3.56 -25.93 -12.03
N PHE A 37 -3.46 -27.24 -11.81
CA PHE A 37 -2.72 -27.80 -10.67
C PHE A 37 -1.21 -27.71 -10.88
N ILE A 38 -0.74 -27.89 -12.12
CA ILE A 38 0.66 -27.69 -12.48
C ILE A 38 1.05 -26.23 -12.26
N ASP A 39 0.21 -25.30 -12.73
CA ASP A 39 0.45 -23.86 -12.60
C ASP A 39 0.51 -23.44 -11.12
N LEU A 40 -0.37 -24.02 -10.29
CA LEU A 40 -0.36 -23.82 -8.84
C LEU A 40 0.90 -24.39 -8.18
N ILE A 41 1.35 -25.59 -8.56
CA ILE A 41 2.60 -26.18 -8.06
C ILE A 41 3.79 -25.31 -8.48
N MET A 42 3.88 -24.90 -9.74
CA MET A 42 4.98 -24.09 -10.26
C MET A 42 5.05 -22.74 -9.55
N THR A 43 3.90 -22.08 -9.37
CA THR A 43 3.80 -20.84 -8.60
C THR A 43 4.23 -21.06 -7.14
N GLY A 44 3.78 -22.15 -6.52
CA GLY A 44 4.19 -22.53 -5.17
C GLY A 44 5.70 -22.82 -5.04
N THR A 45 6.33 -23.43 -6.06
CA THR A 45 7.78 -23.68 -6.06
C THR A 45 8.60 -22.42 -6.25
N ASN A 46 8.11 -21.44 -7.01
CA ASN A 46 8.77 -20.14 -7.14
C ASN A 46 8.76 -19.37 -5.82
N ILE A 47 7.70 -19.51 -5.02
CA ILE A 47 7.60 -18.93 -3.67
C ILE A 47 8.55 -19.65 -2.69
N TRP A 48 8.81 -20.95 -2.88
CA TRP A 48 9.63 -21.75 -1.96
C TRP A 48 11.12 -21.84 -2.34
N GLY A 49 11.47 -21.57 -3.59
CA GLY A 49 12.84 -21.56 -4.10
C GLY A 49 13.70 -20.41 -3.57
N TRP A 50 15.01 -20.46 -3.83
CA TRP A 50 16.00 -19.48 -3.32
C TRP A 50 15.72 -18.00 -3.70
N GLU A 51 14.94 -17.74 -4.76
CA GLU A 51 14.43 -16.41 -5.14
C GLU A 51 13.38 -15.88 -4.15
N GLY A 52 12.69 -16.79 -3.47
CA GLY A 52 11.81 -16.49 -2.35
C GLY A 52 12.55 -15.88 -1.17
N GLN A 53 13.88 -15.84 -1.12
CA GLN A 53 14.59 -15.20 -0.01
C GLN A 53 14.30 -13.71 0.12
N ASN A 54 14.02 -12.96 -0.96
CA ASN A 54 13.58 -11.56 -0.81
C ASN A 54 12.14 -11.43 -0.29
N VAL A 55 11.29 -12.42 -0.58
CA VAL A 55 9.90 -12.50 -0.09
C VAL A 55 9.83 -13.11 1.33
N LEU A 56 10.80 -13.97 1.69
CA LEU A 56 10.90 -14.71 2.95
C LEU A 56 11.82 -14.03 3.97
N HIS A 57 12.68 -13.08 3.56
CA HIS A 57 13.49 -12.29 4.51
C HIS A 57 12.67 -11.23 5.27
N HIS A 58 11.46 -10.91 4.81
CA HIS A 58 10.50 -10.19 5.63
C HIS A 58 9.90 -11.17 6.65
N LYS A 59 10.54 -11.20 7.83
CA LYS A 59 10.17 -11.88 9.08
C LYS A 59 8.78 -12.53 9.06
N ARG A 60 8.73 -13.85 9.27
CA ARG A 60 7.55 -14.71 9.56
C ARG A 60 6.67 -14.30 10.75
N GLY A 61 6.79 -13.08 11.26
CA GLY A 61 5.85 -12.48 12.19
C GLY A 61 5.31 -11.20 11.57
N MET A 62 4.02 -11.22 11.20
CA MET A 62 3.19 -10.01 11.06
C MET A 62 3.28 -9.28 9.70
N MET A 63 2.92 -9.95 8.60
CA MET A 63 2.43 -9.21 7.43
C MET A 63 1.03 -8.67 7.76
N SER A 64 0.98 -7.37 8.05
CA SER A 64 -0.27 -6.63 8.06
C SER A 64 -0.86 -6.62 6.64
N PRO A 65 -2.11 -7.07 6.44
CA PRO A 65 -2.67 -7.24 5.09
C PRO A 65 -2.93 -5.92 4.35
N TYR A 66 -2.83 -4.80 5.06
CA TYR A 66 -3.02 -3.45 4.52
C TYR A 66 -1.78 -2.61 4.78
N LEU A 67 -1.50 -1.69 3.85
CA LEU A 67 -0.48 -0.66 3.99
C LEU A 67 -1.16 0.70 3.81
N ILE A 68 -1.22 1.49 4.88
CA ILE A 68 -1.86 2.81 4.80
C ILE A 68 -0.79 3.86 4.53
N LYS A 69 -1.01 4.70 3.52
CA LYS A 69 -0.13 5.77 3.10
C LYS A 69 -0.86 7.11 3.12
N ASN A 70 -0.20 8.14 3.64
CA ASN A 70 -0.74 9.47 3.74
C ASN A 70 -0.01 10.42 2.79
N LEU A 71 -0.75 11.07 1.90
CA LEU A 71 -0.30 12.10 0.96
C LEU A 71 -1.32 13.26 0.93
N THR A 72 -1.86 13.63 2.08
CA THR A 72 -2.89 14.67 2.19
C THR A 72 -2.33 16.06 2.47
N GLY A 73 -1.04 16.16 2.85
CA GLY A 73 -0.41 17.37 3.34
C GLY A 73 -0.64 17.67 4.82
N TYR A 74 -1.35 16.78 5.55
CA TYR A 74 -1.59 16.88 7.00
C TYR A 74 -1.24 15.56 7.68
N PRO A 75 -0.86 15.54 8.97
CA PRO A 75 -0.78 14.30 9.72
C PRO A 75 -2.16 13.62 9.80
N LEU A 76 -2.23 12.33 9.54
CA LEU A 76 -3.47 11.57 9.45
C LEU A 76 -3.61 10.64 10.65
N LYS A 77 -4.66 10.82 11.45
CA LYS A 77 -5.06 9.88 12.50
C LYS A 77 -5.99 8.84 11.89
N VAL A 78 -5.63 7.57 12.03
CA VAL A 78 -6.37 6.42 11.49
C VAL A 78 -6.89 5.55 12.62
N LEU A 79 -8.17 5.19 12.54
CA LEU A 79 -8.85 4.33 13.49
C LEU A 79 -9.66 3.25 12.75
N GLU A 80 -9.73 2.06 13.34
CA GLU A 80 -10.70 1.03 12.94
C GLU A 80 -12.10 1.49 13.32
N GLU A 81 -13.01 1.51 12.36
CA GLU A 81 -14.41 1.83 12.62
C GLU A 81 -15.14 0.57 13.12
N SER A 82 -15.65 0.64 14.36
CA SER A 82 -16.46 -0.43 14.94
C SER A 82 -17.89 0.04 15.17
N GLU A 83 -18.86 -0.85 14.97
CA GLU A 83 -20.28 -0.56 15.20
C GLU A 83 -20.60 -0.33 16.70
N ASP A 84 -19.72 -0.80 17.59
CA ASP A 84 -19.87 -0.69 19.03
C ASP A 84 -19.33 0.66 19.53
N LYS A 85 -20.24 1.61 19.79
CA LYS A 85 -19.94 2.98 20.25
C LYS A 85 -19.12 3.04 21.55
N PHE A 86 -19.05 1.95 22.32
CA PHE A 86 -18.30 1.88 23.58
C PHE A 86 -16.86 1.39 23.40
N ARG A 87 -16.52 0.83 22.24
CA ARG A 87 -15.16 0.37 21.92
C ARG A 87 -14.40 1.49 21.22
N LYS A 88 -13.61 2.25 21.99
CA LYS A 88 -12.59 3.14 21.41
C LYS A 88 -11.50 2.28 20.75
N GLY A 89 -11.47 2.28 19.42
CA GLY A 89 -10.39 1.71 18.64
C GLY A 89 -9.05 2.39 18.95
N LYS A 90 -7.95 1.70 18.67
CA LYS A 90 -6.61 2.30 18.80
C LYS A 90 -6.40 3.28 17.64
N GLU A 91 -5.97 4.50 17.99
CA GLU A 91 -5.60 5.53 17.03
C GLU A 91 -4.13 5.41 16.65
N TYR A 92 -3.84 5.61 15.37
CA TYR A 92 -2.49 5.63 14.82
C TYR A 92 -2.27 6.92 14.04
N LEU A 93 -1.19 7.63 14.35
CA LEU A 93 -0.78 8.83 13.64
C LEU A 93 0.15 8.47 12.48
N VAL A 94 -0.17 8.96 11.28
CA VAL A 94 0.60 8.78 10.05
C VAL A 94 0.97 10.15 9.52
N GLU A 95 2.24 10.52 9.64
CA GLU A 95 2.74 11.79 9.08
C GLU A 95 2.57 11.85 7.56
N ASP A 96 2.53 13.06 7.01
CA ASP A 96 2.47 13.25 5.56
C ASP A 96 3.69 12.63 4.85
N GLY A 97 3.46 11.98 3.71
CA GLY A 97 4.47 11.22 2.98
C GLY A 97 4.88 9.90 3.63
N LYS A 98 4.34 9.54 4.80
CA LYS A 98 4.66 8.28 5.49
C LYS A 98 3.61 7.19 5.23
N ARG A 99 4.01 5.97 5.54
CA ARG A 99 3.18 4.78 5.46
C ARG A 99 3.33 3.91 6.69
N ILE A 100 2.25 3.25 7.10
CA ILE A 100 2.23 2.31 8.23
C ILE A 100 1.59 0.99 7.83
N PRO A 101 2.09 -0.16 8.33
CA PRO A 101 1.40 -1.43 8.21
C PRO A 101 0.10 -1.40 9.05
N TRP A 102 -1.01 -1.86 8.47
CA TRP A 102 -2.32 -1.84 9.12
C TRP A 102 -2.99 -3.21 9.18
N GLN A 103 -3.58 -3.50 10.34
CA GLN A 103 -4.28 -4.74 10.59
C GLN A 103 -5.52 -4.48 11.43
N PHE A 104 -6.67 -4.93 10.93
CA PHE A 104 -7.93 -4.95 11.67
C PHE A 104 -7.88 -6.02 12.77
N LYS A 105 -8.52 -5.74 13.91
CA LYS A 105 -8.42 -6.58 15.12
C LYS A 105 -8.86 -8.03 14.87
N ASP A 106 -9.82 -8.25 13.98
CA ASP A 106 -10.44 -9.55 13.69
C ASP A 106 -9.94 -10.23 12.40
N TRP A 107 -8.78 -9.86 11.86
CA TRP A 107 -8.29 -10.38 10.56
C TRP A 107 -8.16 -11.92 10.48
N LYS A 108 -7.90 -12.60 11.60
CA LYS A 108 -7.81 -14.07 11.64
C LYS A 108 -9.18 -14.70 11.43
N LEU A 109 -10.21 -14.15 12.07
CA LEU A 109 -11.60 -14.60 11.95
C LEU A 109 -12.16 -14.26 10.57
N MET A 110 -11.70 -13.16 9.94
CA MET A 110 -12.04 -12.84 8.55
C MET A 110 -11.50 -13.87 7.54
N ARG A 111 -10.32 -14.45 7.77
CA ARG A 111 -9.78 -15.49 6.88
C ARG A 111 -10.58 -16.80 6.96
N GLU A 112 -11.15 -17.07 8.13
CA GLU A 112 -11.89 -18.31 8.42
C GLU A 112 -13.39 -18.17 8.12
N SER A 113 -13.94 -16.95 8.10
CA SER A 113 -15.36 -16.68 7.83
C SER A 113 -15.55 -15.90 6.52
N VAL A 114 -16.14 -16.58 5.52
CA VAL A 114 -16.46 -16.03 4.19
C VAL A 114 -17.55 -14.92 4.23
N MET A 115 -18.08 -14.58 5.41
CA MET A 115 -19.39 -13.92 5.57
C MET A 115 -19.39 -12.50 6.17
N SER A 116 -18.26 -11.89 6.50
CA SER A 116 -18.27 -10.57 7.18
C SER A 116 -17.40 -9.50 6.48
N PRO A 117 -17.75 -9.05 5.25
CA PRO A 117 -17.07 -7.94 4.58
C PRO A 117 -17.28 -6.58 5.27
N THR A 118 -18.16 -6.48 6.26
CA THR A 118 -18.58 -5.22 6.89
C THR A 118 -17.54 -4.63 7.87
N GLN A 119 -16.48 -5.36 8.22
CA GLN A 119 -15.59 -5.02 9.33
C GLN A 119 -14.30 -4.27 8.93
N SER A 120 -14.00 -4.11 7.63
CA SER A 120 -12.78 -3.38 7.20
C SER A 120 -13.09 -1.95 6.79
N LYS A 121 -13.67 -1.20 7.73
CA LYS A 121 -13.92 0.23 7.57
C LYS A 121 -12.95 1.04 8.42
N LEU A 122 -12.44 2.12 7.83
CA LEU A 122 -11.59 3.08 8.49
C LEU A 122 -12.37 4.35 8.81
N ARG A 123 -12.04 4.92 9.97
CA ARG A 123 -12.35 6.30 10.31
C ARG A 123 -11.03 7.06 10.39
N ILE A 124 -10.99 8.23 9.78
CA ILE A 124 -9.79 9.06 9.74
C ILE A 124 -10.07 10.48 10.21
N VAL A 125 -9.04 11.14 10.71
CA VAL A 125 -9.06 12.55 11.10
C VAL A 125 -7.77 13.19 10.62
N LEU A 126 -7.87 14.33 9.93
CA LEU A 126 -6.73 15.15 9.56
C LEU A 126 -6.33 15.98 10.79
N ASP A 127 -5.18 15.69 11.38
CA ASP A 127 -4.73 16.33 12.61
C ASP A 127 -4.30 17.78 12.35
N GLY A 128 -4.68 18.68 13.26
CA GLY A 128 -4.49 20.12 13.09
C GLY A 128 -5.40 20.77 12.03
N ALA A 129 -6.26 20.01 11.35
CA ALA A 129 -7.22 20.53 10.40
C ALA A 129 -8.57 20.88 11.06
N ARG A 130 -9.36 21.72 10.38
CA ARG A 130 -10.68 22.19 10.84
C ARG A 130 -11.83 21.26 10.42
N TRP A 131 -11.53 20.13 9.77
CA TRP A 131 -12.52 19.17 9.31
C TRP A 131 -12.86 18.11 10.37
N GLU A 132 -14.09 17.63 10.32
CA GLU A 132 -14.59 16.50 11.07
C GLU A 132 -13.99 15.18 10.55
N ALA A 133 -14.13 14.13 11.36
CA ALA A 133 -13.68 12.80 10.99
C ALA A 133 -14.45 12.27 9.77
N VAL A 134 -13.72 11.70 8.81
CA VAL A 134 -14.32 10.93 7.71
C VAL A 134 -14.50 9.48 8.20
N SER A 135 -15.73 9.00 8.12
CA SER A 135 -16.15 7.69 8.60
C SER A 135 -16.64 6.83 7.43
N GLY A 136 -16.65 5.51 7.57
CA GLY A 136 -17.22 4.60 6.57
C GLY A 136 -16.29 4.23 5.42
N ILE A 137 -14.99 4.51 5.51
CA ILE A 137 -14.05 4.30 4.40
C ILE A 137 -13.77 2.79 4.26
N SER A 138 -14.29 2.18 3.20
CA SER A 138 -14.10 0.75 2.92
C SER A 138 -12.77 0.51 2.23
N VAL A 139 -11.99 -0.46 2.72
CA VAL A 139 -10.69 -0.84 2.12
C VAL A 139 -10.66 -2.27 1.56
N VAL A 140 -11.84 -2.89 1.42
CA VAL A 140 -12.00 -4.30 1.04
C VAL A 140 -11.71 -4.54 -0.43
N ARG A 141 -12.04 -3.58 -1.30
CA ARG A 141 -11.98 -3.71 -2.75
C ARG A 141 -11.09 -2.63 -3.34
N GLU A 142 -10.47 -2.92 -4.47
CA GLU A 142 -9.85 -1.89 -5.30
C GLU A 142 -10.87 -0.83 -5.70
N SER A 143 -10.54 0.43 -5.45
CA SER A 143 -11.44 1.56 -5.64
C SER A 143 -10.71 2.90 -5.56
N ASP A 144 -11.21 3.87 -6.32
CA ASP A 144 -10.87 5.30 -6.21
C ASP A 144 -12.12 6.06 -5.73
N GLU A 145 -12.20 6.36 -4.44
CA GLU A 145 -13.36 7.01 -3.84
C GLU A 145 -13.04 8.40 -3.28
N VAL A 146 -13.89 9.38 -3.60
CA VAL A 146 -13.75 10.75 -3.13
C VAL A 146 -14.71 11.02 -1.97
N TYR A 147 -14.17 11.53 -0.87
CA TYR A 147 -14.88 11.86 0.36
C TYR A 147 -14.90 13.39 0.56
N PRO A 148 -16.06 14.05 0.49
CA PRO A 148 -16.15 15.48 0.79
C PRO A 148 -15.92 15.73 2.28
N LEU A 149 -15.01 16.63 2.59
CA LEU A 149 -14.67 17.03 3.95
C LEU A 149 -15.70 18.03 4.47
N ARG A 150 -16.04 17.91 5.75
CA ARG A 150 -17.00 18.78 6.44
C ARG A 150 -16.36 19.39 7.68
N PRO A 151 -16.73 20.61 8.08
CA PRO A 151 -17.56 21.56 7.33
C PRO A 151 -16.84 22.08 6.07
N SER A 152 -17.60 22.68 5.15
CA SER A 152 -16.99 23.50 4.10
C SER A 152 -16.22 24.65 4.75
N LEU A 153 -15.00 24.89 4.30
CA LEU A 153 -14.15 25.98 4.80
C LEU A 153 -14.03 27.03 3.70
N ASP A 154 -14.14 28.31 4.08
CA ASP A 154 -13.95 29.43 3.15
C ASP A 154 -14.83 29.31 1.88
N GLU A 155 -16.10 28.89 2.09
CA GLU A 155 -17.12 28.64 1.06
C GLU A 155 -16.81 27.49 0.08
N VAL A 156 -15.76 26.70 0.36
CA VAL A 156 -15.32 25.57 -0.47
C VAL A 156 -15.52 24.24 0.25
N THR A 157 -16.02 23.24 -0.47
CA THR A 157 -16.03 21.85 0.01
C THR A 157 -14.76 21.15 -0.48
N HIS A 158 -13.77 21.05 0.41
CA HIS A 158 -12.56 20.27 0.16
C HIS A 158 -12.89 18.78 0.08
N CYS A 159 -12.05 18.04 -0.61
CA CYS A 159 -12.26 16.62 -0.86
C CYS A 159 -10.98 15.84 -0.55
N LEU A 160 -11.16 14.64 -0.02
CA LEU A 160 -10.13 13.64 0.18
C LEU A 160 -10.34 12.50 -0.82
N LEU A 161 -9.28 12.05 -1.47
CA LEU A 161 -9.31 10.87 -2.33
C LEU A 161 -8.73 9.67 -1.56
N CYS A 162 -9.46 8.57 -1.53
CA CYS A 162 -8.98 7.27 -1.04
C CYS A 162 -8.82 6.34 -2.24
N ASP A 163 -7.58 5.96 -2.50
CA ASP A 163 -7.19 5.01 -3.54
C ASP A 163 -6.78 3.69 -2.87
N VAL A 164 -7.42 2.60 -3.28
CA VAL A 164 -7.13 1.25 -2.80
C VAL A 164 -6.65 0.43 -3.98
N ALA A 165 -5.38 0.03 -3.94
CA ALA A 165 -4.74 -0.77 -4.98
C ALA A 165 -4.12 -2.04 -4.37
N ILE A 166 -4.17 -3.16 -5.09
CA ILE A 166 -3.51 -4.39 -4.63
C ILE A 166 -2.12 -4.46 -5.25
N GLN A 167 -1.08 -4.41 -4.41
CA GLN A 167 0.31 -4.58 -4.82
C GLN A 167 0.94 -5.74 -4.05
N ASP A 168 1.52 -6.71 -4.77
CA ASP A 168 2.25 -7.84 -4.18
C ASP A 168 1.51 -8.52 -3.02
N THR A 169 0.20 -8.76 -3.19
CA THR A 169 -0.72 -9.37 -2.20
C THR A 169 -1.09 -8.53 -0.97
N VAL A 170 -0.68 -7.26 -0.93
CA VAL A 170 -1.03 -6.28 0.12
C VAL A 170 -1.94 -5.22 -0.47
N ASN A 171 -3.00 -4.85 0.25
CA ASN A 171 -3.86 -3.74 -0.13
C ASN A 171 -3.18 -2.43 0.29
N GLU A 172 -2.64 -1.67 -0.67
CA GLU A 172 -2.15 -0.32 -0.44
C GLU A 172 -3.33 0.66 -0.45
N VAL A 173 -3.57 1.28 0.71
CA VAL A 173 -4.63 2.27 0.91
C VAL A 173 -3.95 3.63 1.00
N THR A 174 -4.08 4.44 -0.05
CA THR A 174 -3.45 5.75 -0.11
C THR A 174 -4.49 6.86 0.00
N PHE A 175 -4.29 7.74 0.98
CA PHE A 175 -5.07 8.94 1.15
C PHE A 175 -4.38 10.11 0.44
N TRP A 176 -5.03 10.62 -0.59
CA TRP A 176 -4.54 11.69 -1.45
C TRP A 176 -5.36 12.97 -1.28
N SER A 177 -4.73 14.10 -1.62
CA SER A 177 -5.49 15.25 -2.08
C SER A 177 -6.09 14.95 -3.47
N THR A 178 -7.24 15.54 -3.77
CA THR A 178 -7.81 15.45 -5.12
C THR A 178 -6.99 16.20 -6.18
N PHE A 179 -6.05 17.06 -5.75
CA PHE A 179 -5.15 17.79 -6.65
C PHE A 179 -3.79 17.12 -6.69
N GLN A 180 -3.46 16.59 -7.86
CA GLN A 180 -2.27 15.81 -8.11
C GLN A 180 -1.48 16.43 -9.26
N VAL A 181 -0.16 16.50 -9.10
CA VAL A 181 0.79 16.95 -10.13
C VAL A 181 1.58 15.74 -10.58
N GLN A 182 1.38 15.34 -11.85
CA GLN A 182 2.10 14.23 -12.46
C GLN A 182 3.21 14.77 -13.38
N ASN A 183 4.43 14.29 -13.19
CA ASN A 183 5.54 14.62 -14.08
C ASN A 183 5.63 13.60 -15.23
N ASN A 184 5.00 13.91 -16.37
CA ASN A 184 5.12 13.11 -17.59
C ASN A 184 6.27 13.55 -18.51
N THR A 185 7.18 14.39 -18.02
CA THR A 185 8.36 14.83 -18.78
C THR A 185 9.54 13.88 -18.54
N SER A 186 10.57 13.98 -19.38
CA SER A 186 11.82 13.22 -19.20
C SER A 186 12.79 13.86 -18.20
N LEU A 187 12.45 15.02 -17.63
CA LEU A 187 13.30 15.77 -16.71
C LEU A 187 12.61 15.91 -15.34
N PRO A 188 13.35 15.94 -14.22
CA PRO A 188 12.77 16.31 -12.94
C PRO A 188 12.19 17.72 -13.00
N ILE A 189 11.04 17.92 -12.35
CA ILE A 189 10.42 19.23 -12.19
C ILE A 189 10.40 19.58 -10.70
N GLU A 190 10.60 20.85 -10.40
CA GLU A 190 10.40 21.41 -9.08
C GLU A 190 9.04 22.09 -9.02
N MET A 191 8.35 21.89 -7.90
CA MET A 191 7.06 22.50 -7.60
C MET A 191 7.14 23.23 -6.27
N CYS A 192 6.57 24.43 -6.17
CA CYS A 192 6.27 25.03 -4.88
C CYS A 192 4.86 25.60 -4.82
N VAL A 193 4.34 25.65 -3.60
CA VAL A 193 3.12 26.37 -3.25
C VAL A 193 3.51 27.80 -2.90
N VAL A 194 2.84 28.78 -3.49
CA VAL A 194 3.09 30.21 -3.29
C VAL A 194 1.83 30.96 -2.86
N ASP A 195 2.02 32.03 -2.11
CA ASP A 195 0.96 32.94 -1.71
C ASP A 195 0.48 33.82 -2.88
N ASP A 196 -0.53 34.65 -2.61
CA ASP A 196 -1.06 35.60 -3.60
C ASP A 196 -0.04 36.64 -4.08
N ALA A 197 0.95 36.97 -3.24
CA ALA A 197 2.06 37.85 -3.57
C ALA A 197 3.17 37.14 -4.36
N GLY A 198 3.10 35.81 -4.49
CA GLY A 198 4.06 34.97 -5.20
C GLY A 198 5.25 34.49 -4.37
N SER A 199 5.22 34.70 -3.04
CA SER A 199 6.22 34.23 -2.08
C SER A 199 6.05 32.74 -1.80
N ILE A 200 7.16 32.04 -1.63
CA ILE A 200 7.17 30.59 -1.40
C ILE A 200 6.71 30.30 0.04
N ILE A 201 5.65 29.49 0.19
CA ILE A 201 5.08 29.11 1.49
C ILE A 201 5.79 27.88 2.06
N CYS A 202 6.19 26.93 1.21
CA CYS A 202 6.79 25.66 1.59
C CYS A 202 8.06 25.37 0.77
N GLN A 203 8.95 24.53 1.29
CA GLN A 203 10.13 24.09 0.53
C GLN A 203 9.70 23.47 -0.82
N PRO A 204 10.41 23.78 -1.92
CA PRO A 204 10.12 23.19 -3.22
C PRO A 204 10.20 21.66 -3.19
N TYR A 205 9.24 21.01 -3.83
CA TYR A 205 9.16 19.57 -4.02
C TYR A 205 9.78 19.18 -5.34
N ASN A 206 10.71 18.23 -5.33
CA ASN A 206 11.26 17.65 -6.54
C ASN A 206 10.41 16.45 -6.97
N ILE A 207 9.86 16.51 -8.17
CA ILE A 207 9.01 15.49 -8.77
C ILE A 207 9.78 14.85 -9.91
N VAL A 208 10.23 13.61 -9.71
CA VAL A 208 11.00 12.87 -10.71
C VAL A 208 10.13 12.45 -11.91
N PRO A 209 10.72 12.20 -13.09
CA PRO A 209 9.99 11.67 -14.25
C PRO A 209 9.13 10.44 -13.91
N GLY A 210 7.88 10.45 -14.36
CA GLY A 210 6.89 9.39 -14.14
C GLY A 210 6.29 9.35 -12.73
N SER A 211 6.72 10.23 -11.82
CA SER A 211 6.16 10.29 -10.47
C SER A 211 5.02 11.29 -10.34
N LEU A 212 4.29 11.16 -9.24
CA LEU A 212 3.15 11.97 -8.89
C LEU A 212 3.36 12.61 -7.51
N PHE A 213 2.96 13.85 -7.39
CA PHE A 213 2.96 14.60 -6.13
C PHE A 213 1.55 15.07 -5.78
N SER A 214 1.20 14.96 -4.51
CA SER A 214 -0.10 15.36 -3.99
C SER A 214 0.00 16.74 -3.36
N VAL A 215 -0.80 17.69 -3.84
CA VAL A 215 -0.80 19.06 -3.31
C VAL A 215 -1.60 19.07 -2.00
N PRO A 216 -1.10 19.66 -0.89
CA PRO A 216 -1.84 19.70 0.37
C PRO A 216 -3.28 20.18 0.20
N ILE A 217 -4.24 19.51 0.84
CA ILE A 217 -5.68 19.65 0.55
C ILE A 217 -6.16 21.11 0.60
N GLU A 218 -5.79 21.90 1.62
CA GLU A 218 -6.20 23.31 1.73
C GLU A 218 -5.48 24.20 0.70
N ALA A 219 -4.17 23.99 0.54
CA ALA A 219 -3.35 24.75 -0.40
C ALA A 219 -3.84 24.60 -1.86
N ALA A 220 -4.38 23.44 -2.20
CA ALA A 220 -4.87 23.15 -3.54
C ALA A 220 -6.04 24.04 -3.99
N TYR A 221 -6.85 24.57 -3.05
CA TYR A 221 -8.00 25.42 -3.38
C TYR A 221 -7.70 26.92 -3.23
N HIS A 222 -6.76 27.29 -2.36
CA HIS A 222 -6.56 28.69 -1.96
C HIS A 222 -5.23 29.28 -2.40
N GLN A 223 -4.24 28.45 -2.76
CA GLN A 223 -2.89 28.89 -3.07
C GLN A 223 -2.55 28.68 -4.54
N ARG A 224 -1.52 29.37 -5.02
CA ARG A 224 -1.01 29.18 -6.38
C ARG A 224 0.12 28.16 -6.37
N ILE A 225 0.28 27.45 -7.48
CA ILE A 225 1.35 26.49 -7.67
C ILE A 225 2.27 27.01 -8.76
N LYS A 226 3.57 27.06 -8.48
CA LYS A 226 4.61 27.29 -9.50
C LYS A 226 5.33 25.98 -9.77
N ILE A 227 5.56 25.69 -11.05
CA ILE A 227 6.27 24.51 -11.52
C ILE A 227 7.34 24.97 -12.51
N TRP A 228 8.56 24.46 -12.36
CA TRP A 228 9.66 24.73 -13.28
C TRP A 228 10.56 23.49 -13.41
N PRO A 229 11.36 23.36 -14.48
CA PRO A 229 12.35 22.29 -14.58
C PRO A 229 13.42 22.42 -13.50
N ASP A 230 13.86 21.31 -12.91
CA ASP A 230 14.93 21.31 -11.89
C ASP A 230 16.21 21.99 -12.41
N HIS A 231 16.69 22.97 -11.63
CA HIS A 231 17.84 23.81 -11.96
C HIS A 231 19.17 23.06 -12.06
N GLN A 232 19.26 21.79 -11.65
CA GLN A 232 20.46 20.98 -11.87
C GLN A 232 20.82 20.79 -13.36
N PHE A 233 19.89 21.02 -14.29
CA PHE A 233 20.18 21.08 -15.73
C PHE A 233 20.64 22.46 -16.23
N SER A 234 20.43 23.54 -15.46
CA SER A 234 20.75 24.91 -15.89
C SER A 234 22.17 25.36 -15.53
N HIS A 235 22.84 24.72 -14.56
CA HIS A 235 24.19 25.13 -14.16
C HIS A 235 25.32 24.60 -15.07
N ARG A 236 25.00 23.89 -16.16
CA ARG A 236 26.02 23.48 -17.16
C ARG A 236 26.06 24.33 -18.43
N ASN A 237 25.13 25.25 -18.65
CA ASN A 237 25.19 26.20 -19.76
C ASN A 237 24.43 27.47 -19.36
N PHE A 238 25.03 28.64 -19.60
CA PHE A 238 24.53 29.99 -19.28
C PHE A 238 25.02 30.58 -17.94
N TYR A 239 26.34 30.55 -17.73
CA TYR A 239 27.01 31.81 -17.37
C TYR A 239 26.97 32.73 -18.61
N ASN A 240 26.69 34.01 -18.39
CA ASN A 240 26.52 35.12 -19.35
C ASN A 240 25.17 35.19 -20.06
N ARG A 241 24.31 36.08 -19.57
CA ARG A 241 24.24 37.44 -20.14
C ARG A 241 23.52 38.39 -19.19
N ASP A 242 24.26 39.43 -18.81
CA ASP A 242 23.74 40.71 -18.35
C ASP A 242 22.72 41.27 -19.35
N CYS A 243 21.60 41.80 -18.82
CA CYS A 243 20.85 42.97 -19.29
C CYS A 243 19.84 43.36 -18.19
#